data_AF-A0A846PMK4-F1
#
_entry.id   AF-A0A846PMK4-F1
#
_cell.length_a   1.000
_cell.length_b   1.000
_cell.length_c   1.000
_cell.angle_alpha   90.00
_cell.angle_beta   90.00
_cell.angle_gamma   90.00
#
_symmetry.space_group_name_H-M   'P 1'
#
loop_
_entity.id
_entity.type
_entity.pdbx_description
1 polymer ?
#
loop_
_entity_poly.entity_id
_entity_poly.type
_entity_poly.pdbx_seq_one_letter_code
_entity_poly.pdbx_strand_id
1 'polypeptide(L)' 'MFLKRMHTSISIPKPLYNKIKNYIKGTGFTSVSSFVIYVLRQVISGSHEKGRKELFSKEDEKKIRERLKALGYT' A
#
# COMPACT_ATOMS: atom_id res chain seq x y z
N MET A 1 -12.45 9.91 19.62
CA MET A 1 -13.07 9.62 18.30
C MET A 1 -12.53 8.28 17.82
N PHE A 2 -13.35 7.22 17.87
CA PHE A 2 -12.91 5.87 17.46
C PHE A 2 -12.68 5.84 15.95
N LEU A 3 -11.45 5.60 15.51
CA LEU A 3 -11.14 5.25 14.12
C LEU A 3 -11.84 3.92 13.80
N LYS A 4 -13.04 4.01 13.22
CA LYS A 4 -13.82 2.86 12.76
C LYS A 4 -12.99 2.14 11.70
N ARG A 5 -12.40 0.99 12.04
CA ARG A 5 -11.71 0.13 11.06
C ARG A 5 -12.75 -0.43 10.10
N MET A 6 -12.99 0.28 9.00
CA MET A 6 -13.86 -0.17 7.92
C MET A 6 -13.16 -1.33 7.20
N HIS A 7 -13.53 -2.55 7.57
CA HIS A 7 -13.08 -3.76 6.91
C HIS A 7 -14.24 -4.33 6.10
N THR A 8 -13.95 -4.80 4.90
CA THR A 8 -14.90 -5.50 4.06
C THR A 8 -14.46 -6.95 3.96
N SER A 9 -15.38 -7.87 4.18
CA SER A 9 -15.13 -9.30 4.03
C SER A 9 -15.32 -9.70 2.57
N ILE A 10 -14.31 -10.35 2.00
CA ILE A 10 -14.36 -10.91 0.65
C ILE A 10 -14.32 -12.44 0.74
N SER A 11 -15.18 -13.11 -0.03
CA SER A 11 -15.13 -14.57 -0.13
C SER A 11 -14.18 -14.97 -1.25
N ILE A 12 -13.25 -15.87 -0.94
CA ILE A 12 -12.28 -16.41 -1.88
C ILE A 12 -12.38 -17.94 -1.84
N PRO A 13 -12.32 -18.65 -2.97
CA PRO A 13 -12.31 -20.11 -2.97
C PRO A 13 -11.22 -20.67 -2.04
N LYS A 14 -11.60 -21.63 -1.20
CA LYS A 14 -10.68 -22.36 -0.30
C LYS A 14 -9.37 -22.81 -0.98
N PRO A 15 -9.36 -23.37 -2.20
CA PRO A 15 -8.10 -23.77 -2.84
C PRO A 15 -7.16 -22.59 -3.11
N LEU A 16 -7.69 -21.43 -3.51
CA LEU A 16 -6.89 -20.24 -3.76
C LEU A 16 -6.33 -19.67 -2.45
N TYR A 17 -7.16 -19.60 -1.40
CA TYR A 17 -6.70 -19.22 -0.07
C TYR A 17 -5.54 -20.12 0.40
N ASN A 18 -5.65 -21.44 0.23
CA ASN A 18 -4.64 -22.37 0.69
C ASN A 18 -3.32 -22.26 -0.10
N LYS A 19 -3.40 -22.01 -1.41
CA LYS A 19 -2.23 -21.69 -2.24
C LYS A 19 -1.52 -20.44 -1.74
N ILE A 20 -2.27 -19.36 -1.52
CA ILE A 20 -1.71 -18.09 -1.02
C ILE A 20 -1.10 -18.29 0.38
N LYS A 21 -1.80 -18.99 1.27
CA LYS A 21 -1.32 -19.29 2.62
C LYS A 21 0.03 -20.01 2.61
N ASN A 22 0.22 -20.97 1.69
CA ASN A 22 1.50 -21.65 1.53
C ASN A 22 2.55 -20.75 0.88
N TYR A 23 2.16 -19.96 -0.13
CA TYR A 23 3.06 -19.05 -0.84
C TYR A 23 3.69 -17.99 0.09
N ILE A 24 2.94 -17.49 1.07
CA ILE A 24 3.43 -16.46 1.99
C ILE A 24 4.24 -17.04 3.17
N LYS A 25 4.36 -18.37 3.30
CA LYS A 25 5.21 -18.97 4.35
C LYS A 25 6.67 -18.61 4.11
N GLY A 26 7.34 -18.13 5.15
CA GLY A 26 8.73 -17.67 5.05
C GLY A 26 8.89 -16.27 4.45
N THR A 27 7.79 -15.59 4.11
CA THR A 27 7.81 -14.16 3.76
C THR A 27 7.54 -13.30 5.00
N GLY A 28 7.72 -11.98 4.89
CA GLY A 28 7.36 -11.04 5.96
C GLY A 28 5.85 -10.85 6.18
N PHE A 29 4.98 -11.55 5.44
CA PHE A 29 3.53 -11.44 5.59
C PHE A 29 3.01 -12.33 6.72
N THR A 30 2.39 -11.70 7.72
CA THR A 30 1.81 -12.38 8.89
C THR A 30 0.41 -12.94 8.63
N SER A 31 -0.22 -12.62 7.50
CA SER A 31 -1.58 -13.03 7.17
C SER A 31 -1.89 -12.93 5.68
N VAL A 32 -2.77 -13.83 5.21
CA VAL A 32 -3.29 -13.80 3.82
C VAL A 32 -3.98 -12.46 3.52
N SER A 33 -4.72 -11.90 4.48
CA SER A 33 -5.36 -10.59 4.32
C SER A 33 -4.33 -9.48 4.00
N SER A 34 -3.23 -9.42 4.74
CA SER A 34 -2.15 -8.44 4.52
C SER A 34 -1.53 -8.57 3.14
N PHE A 35 -1.32 -9.81 2.67
CA PHE A 35 -0.82 -10.08 1.33
C PHE A 35 -1.81 -9.64 0.24
N VAL A 36 -3.10 -9.97 0.38
CA VAL A 36 -4.13 -9.57 -0.58
C VAL A 36 -4.27 -8.04 -0.64
N ILE A 37 -4.23 -7.36 0.52
CA ILE A 37 -4.26 -5.89 0.58
C ILE A 37 -3.05 -5.29 -0.16
N TYR A 38 -1.85 -5.85 0.05
CA TYR A 38 -0.64 -5.40 -0.65
C TYR A 38 -0.79 -5.55 -2.16
N VAL A 39 -1.19 -6.73 -2.65
CA VAL A 39 -1.36 -6.99 -4.08
C VAL A 39 -2.43 -6.08 -4.69
N LEU A 40 -3.60 -5.95 -4.05
CA LEU A 40 -4.66 -5.05 -4.52
C LEU A 40 -4.17 -3.61 -4.58
N ARG A 41 -3.41 -3.15 -3.58
CA ARG A 41 -2.82 -1.82 -3.60
C ARG A 41 -1.85 -1.67 -4.76
N GLN A 42 -0.99 -2.65 -5.04
CA GLN A 42 -0.05 -2.60 -6.17
C GLN A 42 -0.79 -2.59 -7.52
N VAL A 43 -1.82 -3.43 -7.70
CA VAL A 43 -2.59 -3.51 -8.95
C VAL A 43 -3.37 -2.21 -9.19
N ILE A 44 -4.07 -1.70 -8.17
CA ILE A 44 -4.80 -0.43 -8.27
C ILE A 44 -3.81 0.73 -8.42
N SER A 45 -2.68 0.69 -7.71
CA SER A 45 -1.70 1.77 -7.76
C SER A 45 -0.91 1.81 -9.04
N GLY A 46 -0.59 0.66 -9.64
CA GLY A 46 0.02 0.54 -10.96
C GLY A 46 -0.94 0.95 -12.07
N SER A 47 -2.25 0.70 -11.90
CA SER A 47 -3.29 1.23 -12.79
C SER A 47 -3.44 2.75 -12.65
N HIS A 48 -3.24 3.28 -11.44
CA HIS A 48 -3.23 4.70 -11.14
C HIS A 48 -1.85 5.34 -11.34
N GLU A 49 -0.80 4.60 -11.70
CA GLU A 49 0.55 5.16 -11.90
C GLU A 49 0.65 5.89 -13.24
N LYS A 50 -0.31 5.67 -14.15
CA LYS A 50 -0.56 6.60 -15.26
C LYS A 50 -1.14 7.95 -14.81
N GLY A 51 -1.74 8.06 -13.62
CA GLY A 51 -2.31 9.31 -13.08
C GLY A 51 -1.66 9.84 -11.79
N ARG A 52 -0.79 9.07 -11.12
CA ARG A 52 -0.05 9.46 -9.90
C ARG A 52 1.44 9.74 -10.12
N LYS A 53 2.02 9.34 -11.25
CA LYS A 53 3.34 9.84 -11.65
C LYS A 53 3.36 11.36 -11.83
N GLU A 54 2.21 12.00 -12.07
CA GLU A 54 2.07 13.46 -12.11
C GLU A 54 2.07 14.13 -10.73
N LEU A 55 1.71 13.42 -9.65
CA LEU A 55 1.60 13.98 -8.30
C LEU A 55 2.90 13.94 -7.48
N PHE A 56 3.96 13.34 -8.00
CA PHE A 56 5.33 13.43 -7.46
C PHE A 56 6.25 14.15 -8.45
N SER A 57 5.72 15.17 -9.14
CA SER A 57 6.55 16.06 -9.96
C SER A 57 7.44 16.92 -9.06
N LYS A 58 8.47 17.54 -9.67
CA LYS A 58 9.54 18.33 -9.02
C LYS A 58 9.07 19.34 -7.95
N GLU A 59 7.81 19.75 -7.99
CA GLU A 59 7.18 20.64 -7.01
C GLU A 59 7.03 20.03 -5.61
N ASP A 60 6.68 18.74 -5.51
CA ASP A 60 6.56 18.06 -4.21
C ASP A 60 7.93 17.87 -3.55
N GLU A 61 8.97 17.58 -4.34
CA GLU A 61 10.36 17.57 -3.85
C GLU A 61 10.79 18.94 -3.33
N LYS A 62 10.37 20.03 -3.99
CA LYS A 62 10.66 21.40 -3.54
C LYS A 62 9.95 21.72 -2.22
N LYS A 63 8.68 21.34 -2.07
CA LYS A 63 7.91 21.55 -0.83
C LYS A 63 8.45 20.74 0.35
N ILE A 64 8.93 19.52 0.10
CA ILE A 64 9.56 18.70 1.13
C ILE A 64 10.91 19.32 1.54
N ARG A 65 11.74 19.77 0.59
CA ARG A 65 13.00 20.48 0.89
C ARG A 65 12.78 21.76 1.69
N GLU A 66 11.78 22.57 1.34
CA GLU A 66 11.46 23.81 2.07
C GLU A 66 11.02 23.51 3.52
N ARG A 67 10.23 22.45 3.72
CA ARG A 67 9.83 22.00 5.07
C ARG A 67 11.01 21.48 5.88
N LEU A 68 11.93 20.74 5.27
CA LEU A 68 13.13 20.25 5.95
C LEU A 68 14.06 21.41 6.36
N LYS A 69 14.27 22.38 5.47
CA LYS A 69 14.98 23.62 5.78
C LYS A 69 14.35 24.40 6.93
N ALA A 70 13.03 24.53 6.96
CA ALA A 70 12.31 25.21 8.04
C ALA A 70 12.46 24.50 9.40
N LEU A 71 12.78 23.21 9.40
CA LEU A 71 13.03 22.41 10.60
C LEU A 71 14.53 22.34 10.95
N GLY A 72 15.40 23.07 10.24
CA GLY A 72 16.84 23.10 10.48
C GLY A 72 17.61 21.88 9.97
N TYR A 73 16.97 21.03 9.16
CA TYR A 73 17.60 19.93 8.47
C TYR A 73 17.96 20.43 7.06
N THR A 74 19.20 20.87 6.93
CA THR A 74 19.79 21.44 5.70
C THR A 74 19.66 20.53 4.49
#